data_AF-A0A2K3KSX5-F1
#
_entry.id   AF-A0A2K3KSX5-F1
#
_cell.length_a   1.000
_cell.length_b   1.000
_cell.length_c   1.000
_cell.angle_alpha   90.00
_cell.angle_beta   90.00
_cell.angle_gamma   90.00
#
_symmetry.space_group_name_H-M   'P 1'
#
loop_
_entity.id
_entity.type
_entity.pdbx_description
1 polymer ?
#
loop_
_entity_poly.entity_id
_entity_poly.type
_entity_poly.pdbx_seq_one_letter_code
_entity_poly.pdbx_strand_id
1 'polypeptide(L)'
;DKVREVLELDQEMKDLANLLIAEQSLLVFGRGYNYATALEGALKVKEVALMHSEGILAGEMKHGPLALVDENLPIVVIATRDVCFSKQQSVIQQLHARRGRLIVMCSEGDAASVCP
;
A
#
# COMPACT_ATOMS: atom_id res chain seq x y z
N ASP A 1 -16.46 -10.81 -14.19
CA ASP A 1 -15.57 -11.91 -13.76
C ASP A 1 -14.37 -11.22 -13.13
N LYS A 2 -14.43 -10.94 -11.81
CA LYS A 2 -13.64 -9.85 -11.21
C LYS A 2 -12.13 -10.01 -11.36
N VAL A 3 -11.64 -11.25 -11.44
CA VAL A 3 -10.23 -11.54 -11.71
C VAL A 3 -9.82 -11.03 -13.09
N ARG A 4 -10.66 -11.22 -14.11
CA ARG A 4 -10.38 -10.77 -15.47
C ARG A 4 -10.28 -9.25 -15.56
N GLU A 5 -11.20 -8.54 -14.90
CA GLU A 5 -11.20 -7.07 -14.83
C GLU A 5 -9.91 -6.56 -14.17
N VAL A 6 -9.43 -7.20 -13.09
CA VAL A 6 -8.17 -6.80 -12.43
C VAL A 6 -6.95 -7.04 -13.33
N LEU A 7 -6.95 -8.10 -14.16
CA LEU A 7 -5.85 -8.38 -15.09
C LEU A 7 -5.72 -7.33 -16.21
N GLU A 8 -6.76 -6.54 -16.47
CA GLU A 8 -6.69 -5.43 -17.44
C GLU A 8 -5.78 -4.28 -16.95
N LEU A 9 -5.44 -4.25 -15.66
CA LEU A 9 -4.52 -3.27 -15.06
C LEU A 9 -3.03 -3.59 -15.28
N ASP A 10 -2.69 -4.65 -16.03
CA ASP A 10 -1.31 -5.13 -16.21
C ASP A 10 -0.33 -4.03 -16.63
N GLN A 11 -0.73 -3.18 -17.59
CA GLN A 11 0.12 -2.10 -18.07
C GLN A 11 0.36 -1.02 -16.99
N GLU A 12 -0.66 -0.63 -16.22
CA GLU A 12 -0.51 0.30 -15.10
C GLU A 12 0.39 -0.28 -14.00
N MET A 13 0.25 -1.58 -13.70
CA MET A 13 1.10 -2.26 -12.72
C MET A 13 2.55 -2.33 -13.18
N LYS A 14 2.80 -2.52 -14.48
CA LYS A 14 4.14 -2.49 -15.08
C LYS A 14 4.76 -1.10 -14.99
N ASP A 15 3.98 -0.05 -15.25
CA ASP A 15 4.46 1.33 -15.15
C ASP A 15 4.79 1.69 -13.69
N LEU A 16 3.96 1.27 -12.74
CA LEU A 16 4.25 1.39 -11.31
C LEU A 16 5.54 0.64 -10.93
N ALA A 17 5.74 -0.58 -11.42
CA ALA A 17 6.96 -1.35 -11.16
C ALA A 17 8.22 -0.64 -11.68
N ASN A 18 8.15 0.01 -12.85
CA ASN A 18 9.26 0.81 -13.38
C ASN A 18 9.62 1.99 -12.46
N LEU A 19 8.65 2.59 -11.77
CA LEU A 19 8.88 3.68 -10.81
C LEU A 19 9.50 3.19 -9.49
N LEU A 20 9.49 1.88 -9.24
CA LEU A 20 9.96 1.26 -7.99
C LEU A 20 11.24 0.44 -8.16
N ILE A 21 11.77 0.29 -9.39
CA ILE A 21 12.90 -0.59 -9.69
C ILE A 21 14.20 -0.22 -8.97
N ALA A 22 14.38 1.07 -8.63
CA ALA A 22 15.56 1.55 -7.93
C ALA A 22 15.46 1.41 -6.39
N GLU A 23 14.26 1.12 -5.89
CA GLU A 23 13.97 1.11 -4.46
C GLU A 23 14.56 -0.13 -3.80
N GLN A 24 15.04 0.02 -2.56
CA GLN A 24 15.61 -1.08 -1.80
C GLN A 24 14.65 -1.63 -0.75
N SER A 25 13.63 -0.85 -0.41
CA SER A 25 12.67 -1.14 0.66
C SER A 25 11.28 -0.67 0.27
N LEU A 26 10.24 -1.39 0.70
CA LEU A 26 8.84 -1.04 0.48
C LEU A 26 7.98 -1.52 1.66
N LEU A 27 7.08 -0.67 2.14
CA LEU A 27 6.12 -1.03 3.18
C LEU A 27 4.73 -1.23 2.59
N VAL A 28 4.00 -2.23 3.08
CA VAL A 28 2.61 -2.49 2.67
C VAL A 28 1.71 -2.42 3.90
N PHE A 29 0.80 -1.47 3.94
CA PHE A 29 -0.16 -1.32 5.03
C PHE A 29 -1.52 -1.91 4.66
N GLY A 30 -2.06 -2.72 5.57
CA GLY A 30 -3.41 -3.26 5.49
C GLY A 30 -4.09 -3.24 6.84
N ARG A 31 -5.44 -3.29 6.85
CA ARG A 31 -6.23 -3.35 8.09
C ARG A 31 -7.38 -4.33 7.94
N GLY A 32 -7.76 -4.98 9.04
CA GLY A 32 -8.79 -6.01 8.99
C GLY A 32 -8.37 -7.14 8.05
N TYR A 33 -9.26 -7.55 7.14
CA TYR A 33 -8.95 -8.59 6.16
C TYR A 33 -7.82 -8.18 5.20
N ASN A 34 -7.69 -6.89 4.89
CA ASN A 34 -6.63 -6.40 4.03
C ASN A 34 -5.22 -6.52 4.66
N TYR A 35 -5.11 -6.81 5.96
CA TYR A 35 -3.80 -7.10 6.57
C TYR A 35 -3.18 -8.37 5.99
N ALA A 36 -3.97 -9.42 5.77
CA ALA A 36 -3.48 -10.64 5.12
C ALA A 36 -3.01 -10.35 3.69
N THR A 37 -3.75 -9.51 2.95
CA THR A 37 -3.35 -9.05 1.61
C THR A 37 -2.06 -8.24 1.65
N ALA A 38 -1.86 -7.39 2.66
CA ALA A 38 -0.63 -6.63 2.84
C ALA A 38 0.58 -7.54 3.11
N LEU A 39 0.41 -8.56 3.96
CA LEU A 39 1.44 -9.57 4.23
C LEU A 39 1.81 -10.34 2.96
N GLU A 40 0.82 -10.81 2.20
CA GLU A 40 1.06 -11.56 0.96
C GLU A 40 1.72 -10.67 -0.10
N GLY A 41 1.24 -9.43 -0.28
CA GLY A 41 1.84 -8.48 -1.22
C GLY A 41 3.30 -8.18 -0.90
N ALA A 42 3.61 -7.93 0.38
CA ALA A 42 4.99 -7.79 0.82
C ALA A 42 5.81 -9.07 0.56
N LEU A 43 5.26 -10.26 0.87
CA LEU A 43 5.92 -11.53 0.63
C LEU A 43 6.27 -11.74 -0.85
N LYS A 44 5.36 -11.44 -1.78
CA LYS A 44 5.63 -11.56 -3.23
C LYS A 44 6.72 -10.63 -3.70
N VAL A 45 6.75 -9.38 -3.21
CA VAL A 45 7.83 -8.43 -3.50
C VAL A 45 9.17 -8.98 -3.01
N LYS A 46 9.21 -9.57 -1.80
CA LYS A 46 10.43 -10.15 -1.22
C LYS A 46 10.97 -11.30 -2.05
N GLU A 47 10.08 -12.19 -2.48
CA GLU A 47 10.46 -13.42 -3.20
C GLU A 47 10.90 -13.16 -4.64
N VAL A 48 10.20 -12.28 -5.35
CA VAL A 48 10.38 -12.10 -6.79
C VAL A 48 11.31 -10.92 -7.11
N ALA A 49 11.17 -9.81 -6.38
CA ALA A 49 11.98 -8.61 -6.62
C ALA A 49 13.25 -8.55 -5.75
N LEU A 50 13.37 -9.43 -4.74
CA LEU A 50 14.47 -9.42 -3.75
C LEU A 50 14.64 -8.09 -3.02
N MET A 51 13.59 -7.26 -3.03
CA MET A 51 13.51 -5.99 -2.32
C MET A 51 13.11 -6.26 -0.87
N HIS A 52 13.66 -5.49 0.08
CA HIS A 52 13.16 -5.56 1.45
C HIS A 52 11.70 -5.11 1.48
N SER A 53 10.82 -5.94 2.04
CA SER A 53 9.41 -5.61 2.13
C SER A 53 8.78 -6.14 3.41
N GLU A 54 7.86 -5.35 3.96
CA GLU A 54 7.14 -5.70 5.19
C GLU A 54 5.66 -5.34 5.09
N GLY A 55 4.81 -6.31 5.41
CA GLY A 55 3.37 -6.13 5.54
C GLY A 55 3.03 -5.75 6.98
N ILE A 56 2.45 -4.56 7.17
CA ILE A 56 2.21 -3.97 8.48
C ILE A 56 0.71 -3.82 8.71
N LEU A 57 0.26 -4.22 9.90
CA LEU A 57 -1.09 -3.91 10.36
C LEU A 57 -1.18 -2.41 10.61
N ALA A 58 -2.07 -1.72 9.90
CA ALA A 58 -2.15 -0.26 9.95
C ALA A 58 -2.50 0.31 11.33
N GLY A 59 -3.09 -0.49 12.22
CA GLY A 59 -3.27 -0.12 13.63
C GLY A 59 -1.96 0.02 14.41
N GLU A 60 -0.92 -0.73 14.03
CA GLU A 60 0.39 -0.75 14.67
C GLU A 60 1.35 0.32 14.15
N MET A 61 0.90 1.13 13.17
CA MET A 61 1.73 2.13 12.50
C MET A 61 2.49 3.02 13.49
N LYS A 62 1.83 3.47 14.58
CA LYS A 62 2.45 4.38 15.57
C LYS A 62 3.44 3.70 16.52
N HIS A 63 3.50 2.38 16.55
CA HIS A 63 4.30 1.62 17.51
C HIS A 63 5.72 1.29 16.99
N GLY A 64 6.23 2.07 16.05
CA GLY A 64 7.55 1.89 15.45
C GLY A 64 7.58 2.21 13.95
N PRO A 65 6.72 1.60 13.11
CA PRO A 65 6.78 1.73 11.66
C PRO A 65 6.72 3.17 11.13
N LEU A 66 6.00 4.05 11.82
CA LEU A 66 5.90 5.47 11.46
C LEU A 66 7.25 6.21 11.47
N ALA A 67 8.24 5.70 12.20
CA ALA A 67 9.60 6.27 12.22
C ALA A 67 10.38 6.00 10.93
N LEU A 68 9.97 5.00 10.13
CA LEU A 68 10.59 4.67 8.85
C LEU A 68 10.03 5.49 7.68
N VAL A 69 8.92 6.20 7.91
CA VAL A 69 8.19 6.92 6.86
C VAL A 69 8.92 8.22 6.53
N ASP A 70 9.37 8.34 5.29
CA ASP A 70 9.91 9.55 4.69
C ASP A 70 9.49 9.69 3.22
N GLU A 71 10.07 10.66 2.53
CA GLU A 71 9.78 10.97 1.12
C GLU A 71 10.38 9.98 0.11
N ASN A 72 11.32 9.14 0.54
CA ASN A 72 12.00 8.17 -0.32
C ASN A 72 11.36 6.79 -0.24
N LEU A 73 10.95 6.36 0.96
CA LEU A 73 10.38 5.03 1.18
C LEU A 73 8.98 4.91 0.54
N PRO A 74 8.79 4.06 -0.49
CA PRO A 74 7.49 3.80 -1.06
C PRO A 74 6.61 3.01 -0.09
N ILE A 75 5.36 3.45 0.04
CA ILE A 75 4.39 2.86 0.96
C ILE A 75 3.12 2.53 0.21
N VAL A 76 2.84 1.25 0.06
CA VAL A 76 1.57 0.76 -0.48
C VAL A 76 0.54 0.72 0.65
N VAL A 77 -0.65 1.28 0.43
CA VAL A 77 -1.76 1.22 1.39
C VAL A 77 -2.98 0.62 0.73
N ILE A 78 -3.47 -0.49 1.28
CA ILE A 78 -4.70 -1.16 0.83
C ILE A 78 -5.89 -0.55 1.58
N ALA A 79 -6.75 0.14 0.85
CA ALA A 79 -7.89 0.91 1.33
C ALA A 79 -9.14 0.62 0.49
N THR A 80 -9.64 -0.62 0.56
CA THR A 80 -10.91 -1.03 -0.06
C THR A 80 -12.11 -0.66 0.83
N ARG A 81 -13.31 -0.59 0.25
CA ARG A 81 -14.57 -0.32 0.98
C ARG A 81 -14.96 -1.46 1.90
N ASP A 82 -14.39 -1.48 3.09
CA ASP A 82 -14.75 -2.37 4.18
C ASP A 82 -15.09 -1.60 5.48
N VAL A 83 -15.35 -2.34 6.56
CA VAL A 83 -15.63 -1.77 7.89
C VAL A 83 -14.47 -0.97 8.49
N CYS A 84 -13.26 -1.11 7.93
CA CYS A 84 -12.04 -0.42 8.33
C CYS A 84 -11.69 0.78 7.43
N PHE A 85 -12.47 1.06 6.38
CA PHE A 85 -12.17 2.08 5.37
C PHE A 85 -11.92 3.48 5.97
N SER A 86 -12.77 3.95 6.89
CA SER A 86 -12.58 5.26 7.55
C SER A 86 -11.30 5.31 8.38
N LYS A 87 -10.91 4.18 8.98
CA LYS A 87 -9.67 4.07 9.74
C LYS A 87 -8.45 4.03 8.82
N GLN A 88 -8.57 3.45 7.62
CA GLN A 88 -7.51 3.48 6.61
C GLN A 88 -7.32 4.86 6.00
N GLN A 89 -8.39 5.62 5.76
CA GLN A 89 -8.27 7.03 5.36
C GLN A 89 -7.45 7.82 6.39
N SER A 90 -7.72 7.62 7.69
CA SER A 90 -6.93 8.27 8.75
C SER A 90 -5.45 7.87 8.72
N VAL A 91 -5.12 6.63 8.35
CA VAL A 91 -3.74 6.16 8.18
C VAL A 91 -3.09 6.86 7.00
N ILE A 92 -3.76 6.90 5.84
CA ILE A 92 -3.25 7.59 4.63
C ILE A 92 -2.93 9.05 4.93
N GLN A 93 -3.84 9.77 5.61
CA GLN A 93 -3.63 11.17 5.99
C GLN A 93 -2.43 11.34 6.92
N GLN A 94 -2.22 10.43 7.87
CA GLN A 94 -1.09 10.49 8.79
C GLN A 94 0.26 10.20 8.11
N LEU A 95 0.28 9.28 7.15
CA LEU A 95 1.47 8.99 6.36
C LEU A 95 1.78 10.15 5.40
N HIS A 96 0.76 10.69 4.74
CA HIS A 96 0.88 11.85 3.85
C HIS A 96 1.36 13.10 4.59
N ALA A 97 0.87 13.36 5.80
CA ALA A 97 1.33 14.46 6.65
C ALA A 97 2.83 14.38 6.99
N ARG A 98 3.45 13.20 6.85
CA ARG A 98 4.89 12.96 7.01
C ARG A 98 5.65 12.88 5.68
N ARG A 99 5.02 13.29 4.58
CA ARG A 99 5.54 13.23 3.22
C ARG A 99 5.82 11.81 2.72
N GLY A 100 5.15 10.80 3.29
CA GLY A 100 5.25 9.43 2.80
C GLY A 100 4.93 9.35 1.31
N ARG A 101 5.75 8.63 0.54
CA ARG A 101 5.48 8.36 -0.87
C ARG A 101 4.42 7.26 -1.00
N LEU A 102 3.15 7.65 -1.12
CA LEU A 102 2.03 6.73 -1.04
C LEU A 102 1.61 6.15 -2.39
N ILE A 103 1.33 4.85 -2.40
CA ILE A 103 0.68 4.11 -3.48
C ILE A 103 -0.60 3.52 -2.89
N VAL A 104 -1.75 4.11 -3.21
CA VAL A 104 -3.02 3.72 -2.59
C VAL A 104 -3.79 2.76 -3.50
N MET A 105 -3.98 1.53 -3.05
CA MET A 105 -4.86 0.56 -3.70
C MET A 105 -6.27 0.71 -3.11
N CYS A 106 -7.21 1.22 -3.91
CA CYS A 106 -8.58 1.47 -3.48
C CYS A 106 -9.61 0.89 -4.45
N SER A 107 -10.87 0.86 -4.02
CA SER A 107 -11.99 0.45 -4.87
C SER A 107 -12.26 1.48 -5.96
N GLU A 108 -12.76 1.03 -7.10
CA GLU A 108 -13.14 1.91 -8.22
C GLU A 108 -14.13 3.00 -7.74
N GLY A 109 -13.87 4.25 -8.11
CA GLY A 109 -14.67 5.41 -7.70
C GLY A 109 -14.29 6.03 -6.35
N ASP A 110 -13.40 5.41 -5.57
CA ASP A 110 -13.02 5.92 -4.24
C ASP A 110 -11.75 6.75 -4.20
N ALA A 111 -11.07 6.97 -5.33
CA ALA A 111 -9.82 7.73 -5.39
C ALA A 111 -9.94 9.10 -4.70
N ALA A 112 -11.01 9.85 -4.95
CA ALA A 112 -11.25 11.15 -4.30
C ALA A 112 -11.49 11.08 -2.79
N SER A 113 -11.81 9.90 -2.25
CA SER A 113 -12.03 9.68 -0.82
C SER A 113 -10.76 9.26 -0.08
N VAL A 114 -9.73 8.79 -0.79
CA VAL A 114 -8.52 8.22 -0.18
C VAL A 114 -7.25 8.97 -0.58
N CYS A 115 -7.22 9.64 -1.73
CA CYS A 115 -6.10 10.46 -2.16
C CYS A 115 -6.18 11.84 -1.47
N PRO A 116 -5.18 12.21 -0.66
CA PRO A 116 -5.06 13.56 -0.10
C PRO A 116 -4.76 14.63 -1.14
#